data_AF-A0A537MNA4-F1
#
_entry.id   AF-A0A537MNA4-F1
#
_cell.length_a   1.000
_cell.length_b   1.000
_cell.length_c   1.000
_cell.angle_alpha   90.00
_cell.angle_beta   90.00
_cell.angle_gamma   90.00
#
_symmetry.space_group_name_H-M   'P 1'
#
loop_
_entity.id
_entity.type
_entity.pdbx_description
1 polymer ?
#
loop_
_entity_poly.entity_id
_entity_poly.type
_entity_poly.pdbx_seq_one_letter_code
_entity_poly.pdbx_strand_id
1 'polypeptide(L)' 'MKHALILIAALALSGCMSSLSQRDGGVATYDAIQAASKDCEAKGKVYRLKHNGNPQYLEDYACENEKK' A
#
# COMPACT_ATOMS: atom_id res chain seq x y z
N MET A 1 -21.22 2.12 -41.24
CA MET A 1 -19.88 2.09 -40.63
C MET A 1 -19.77 3.24 -39.62
N LYS A 2 -20.44 3.07 -38.50
CA LYS A 2 -20.53 3.99 -37.35
C LYS A 2 -20.50 3.05 -36.12
N HIS A 3 -20.00 3.51 -34.98
CA HIS A 3 -19.98 2.77 -33.69
C HIS A 3 -18.77 1.85 -33.42
N ALA A 4 -17.53 2.29 -33.63
CA ALA A 4 -16.37 1.49 -33.18
C ALA A 4 -15.18 2.30 -32.65
N LEU A 5 -15.36 3.56 -32.22
CA LEU A 5 -14.22 4.46 -31.92
C LEU A 5 -14.30 5.26 -30.60
N ILE A 6 -15.17 4.90 -29.64
CA ILE A 6 -15.35 5.74 -28.43
C ILE A 6 -15.12 4.98 -27.09
N LEU A 7 -14.61 3.75 -27.10
CA LEU A 7 -14.51 2.93 -25.86
C LEU A 7 -13.09 2.71 -25.29
N ILE A 8 -12.07 3.42 -25.78
CA ILE A 8 -10.66 3.14 -25.38
C ILE A 8 -10.10 4.15 -24.35
N ALA A 9 -10.86 5.16 -23.94
CA ALA A 9 -10.36 6.22 -23.06
C ALA A 9 -10.45 5.94 -21.54
N ALA A 10 -10.95 4.77 -21.09
CA ALA A 10 -11.31 4.56 -19.68
C ALA A 10 -10.29 3.78 -18.82
N LEU A 11 -9.14 3.35 -19.35
CA LEU A 11 -8.19 2.50 -18.59
C LEU A 11 -6.88 3.19 -18.14
N ALA A 12 -6.77 4.51 -18.27
CA ALA A 12 -5.49 5.20 -18.09
C ALA A 12 -5.11 5.58 -16.62
N LEU A 13 -5.86 5.21 -15.57
CA LEU A 13 -5.50 5.62 -14.19
C LEU A 13 -5.51 4.52 -13.10
N SER A 14 -5.92 3.30 -13.36
CA SER A 14 -5.96 2.23 -12.34
C SER A 14 -4.63 1.46 -12.25
N GLY A 15 -3.54 2.20 -12.13
CA GLY A 15 -2.21 1.60 -12.13
C GLY A 15 -1.16 2.59 -11.69
N CYS A 16 -1.46 3.40 -10.66
CA CYS A 16 -0.39 3.86 -9.78
C CYS A 16 0.29 2.59 -9.30
N MET A 17 1.39 2.27 -9.98
CA MET A 17 2.33 1.23 -9.66
C MET A 17 2.77 1.55 -8.24
N SER A 18 2.02 1.01 -7.28
CA SER A 18 2.46 0.85 -5.92
C SER A 18 3.59 -0.15 -6.05
N SER A 19 4.77 0.35 -6.44
CA SER A 19 6.01 -0.23 -5.95
C SER A 19 5.74 -0.33 -4.46
N LEU A 20 5.41 -1.55 -4.02
CA LEU A 20 5.64 -1.95 -2.66
C LEU A 20 7.10 -1.56 -2.48
N SER A 21 7.30 -0.42 -1.83
CA SER A 21 8.57 -0.07 -1.25
C SER A 21 8.88 -1.29 -0.43
N GLN A 22 9.69 -2.19 -1.00
CA GLN A 22 10.36 -3.23 -0.28
C GLN A 22 11.29 -2.41 0.60
N ARG A 23 10.73 -1.93 1.71
CA ARG A 23 11.44 -1.27 2.79
C ARG A 23 12.25 -2.40 3.38
N ASP A 24 13.40 -2.60 2.76
CA ASP A 24 14.39 -3.58 3.13
C ASP A 24 14.67 -3.42 4.62
N GLY A 25 14.41 -4.48 5.41
CA GLY A 25 15.07 -4.79 6.67
C GLY A 25 15.37 -3.62 7.61
N GLY A 26 14.42 -2.71 7.85
CA GLY A 26 14.69 -1.42 8.50
C GLY A 26 14.19 -1.36 9.94
N VAL A 27 14.89 -0.61 10.80
CA VAL A 27 14.40 -0.33 12.16
C VAL A 27 13.08 0.45 12.09
N ALA A 28 12.09 -0.02 12.84
CA ALA A 28 10.77 0.57 12.95
C ALA A 28 10.81 1.81 13.85
N THR A 29 11.37 2.90 13.31
CA THR A 29 11.31 4.21 13.95
C THR A 29 9.91 4.82 13.79
N TYR A 30 9.55 5.75 14.68
CA TYR A 30 8.25 6.42 14.64
C TYR A 30 7.96 7.04 13.26
N ASP A 31 8.92 7.77 12.69
CA ASP A 31 8.77 8.43 11.39
C ASP A 31 8.57 7.43 10.25
N ALA A 32 9.29 6.30 10.29
CA ALA A 32 9.17 5.25 9.29
C ALA A 32 7.81 4.54 9.35
N ILE A 33 7.35 4.20 10.56
CA ILE A 33 6.02 3.62 10.78
C ILE A 33 4.94 4.62 10.32
N GLN A 34 5.07 5.90 10.68
CA GLN A 34 4.07 6.89 10.35
C GLN A 34 3.98 7.15 8.84
N ALA A 35 5.11 7.21 8.14
CA ALA A 35 5.14 7.30 6.69
C ALA A 35 4.47 6.07 6.05
N ALA A 36 4.81 4.86 6.50
CA ALA A 36 4.20 3.64 5.99
C ALA A 36 2.70 3.52 6.32
N SER A 37 2.26 4.03 7.49
CA SER A 37 0.85 4.08 7.86
C SER A 37 0.07 4.98 6.92
N LYS A 38 0.56 6.20 6.67
CA LYS A 38 -0.09 7.13 5.72
C LYS A 38 -0.17 6.54 4.31
N ASP A 39 0.88 5.87 3.85
CA ASP A 39 0.88 5.18 2.56
C ASP A 39 -0.16 4.03 2.50
N CYS A 40 -0.43 3.37 3.63
CA CYS A 40 -1.46 2.34 3.75
C CYS A 40 -2.87 2.93 3.84
N GLU A 41 -3.06 3.99 4.61
CA GLU A 41 -4.32 4.70 4.77
C GLU A 41 -4.78 5.31 3.46
N ALA A 42 -3.85 5.83 2.66
CA ALA A 42 -4.11 6.30 1.29
C ALA A 42 -4.67 5.19 0.37
N LYS A 43 -4.46 3.91 0.72
CA LYS A 43 -5.00 2.74 0.02
C LYS A 43 -6.29 2.20 0.67
N GLY A 44 -6.86 2.88 1.67
CA GLY A 44 -8.02 2.42 2.44
C GLY A 44 -7.73 1.18 3.30
N LYS A 45 -6.47 1.01 3.71
CA LYS A 45 -5.97 -0.11 4.52
C LYS A 45 -5.36 0.41 5.82
N VAL A 46 -5.07 -0.50 6.74
CA VAL A 46 -4.38 -0.16 7.99
C VAL A 46 -3.05 -0.86 8.05
N TYR A 47 -2.02 -0.11 8.43
CA TYR A 47 -0.70 -0.63 8.71
C TYR A 47 -0.64 -1.20 10.13
N ARG A 48 -0.33 -2.48 10.27
CA ARG A 48 -0.35 -3.21 11.55
C ARG A 48 0.84 -4.15 11.69
N LEU A 49 1.28 -4.37 12.92
CA LEU A 49 2.26 -5.41 13.22
C LEU A 49 1.64 -6.79 12.92
N LYS A 50 2.37 -7.63 12.18
CA LYS A 50 1.98 -9.01 11.89
C LYS A 50 1.88 -9.81 13.19
N HIS A 51 1.10 -10.89 13.16
CA HIS A 51 1.04 -11.81 14.29
C HIS A 51 2.45 -12.40 14.57
N ASN A 52 2.89 -12.31 15.83
CA ASN A 52 4.24 -12.68 16.28
C ASN A 52 5.39 -11.92 15.60
N GLY A 53 5.11 -10.79 14.94
CA GLY A 53 6.12 -9.91 14.38
C GLY A 53 6.90 -9.16 15.47
N ASN A 54 8.14 -8.81 15.19
CA ASN A 54 8.96 -8.00 16.08
C ASN A 54 8.69 -6.50 15.80
N PRO A 55 8.21 -5.73 16.79
CA PRO A 55 7.90 -4.31 16.60
C PRO A 55 9.12 -3.43 16.33
N GLN A 56 10.35 -3.96 16.42
CA GLN A 56 11.57 -3.24 16.09
C GLN A 56 11.88 -3.20 14.59
N TYR A 57 11.21 -4.03 13.77
CA TYR A 57 11.54 -4.18 12.35
C TYR A 57 10.35 -3.88 11.46
N LEU A 58 10.55 -3.06 10.43
CA LEU A 58 9.50 -2.64 9.50
C LEU A 58 8.97 -3.79 8.66
N GLU A 59 9.79 -4.81 8.35
CA GLU A 59 9.34 -5.99 7.61
C GLU A 59 8.27 -6.79 8.37
N ASP A 60 8.18 -6.64 9.69
CA ASP A 60 7.19 -7.32 10.51
C ASP A 60 5.86 -6.56 10.59
N TYR A 61 5.75 -5.41 9.94
CA TYR A 61 4.48 -4.71 9.75
C TYR A 61 3.90 -5.01 8.36
N ALA A 62 2.58 -5.03 8.27
CA ALA A 62 1.83 -5.32 7.06
C ALA A 62 0.71 -4.31 6.83
N CYS A 63 0.43 -4.07 5.55
CA CYS A 63 -0.72 -3.28 5.11
C CYS A 63 -1.93 -4.19 4.95
N GLU A 64 -2.77 -4.27 5.98
CA GLU A 64 -3.91 -5.18 6.01
C GLU A 64 -5.22 -4.43 5.76
N ASN A 65 -6.23 -5.13 5.22
CA ASN A 65 -7.57 -4.55 5.14
C ASN A 65 -8.07 -4.22 6.55
N GLU A 66 -8.81 -3.12 6.69
CA GLU A 66 -9.56 -2.86 7.92
C GLU A 66 -10.51 -4.04 8.15
N LYS A 67 -10.16 -4.93 9.08
CA LYS A 67 -11.11 -5.91 9.56
C LYS A 67 -12.18 -5.13 10.31
N LYS A 68 -13.32 -4.95 9.65
CA LYS A 68 -14.55 -4.40 10.19
C LYS A 68 -15.12 -5.33 11.26
#